data_AF-A0A357B4N8-F1
#
_entry.id   AF-A0A357B4N8-F1
#
_cell.length_a   1.000
_cell.length_b   1.000
_cell.length_c   1.000
_cell.angle_alpha   90.00
_cell.angle_beta   90.00
_cell.angle_gamma   90.00
#
_symmetry.space_group_name_H-M   'P 1'
#
loop_
_entity.id
_entity.type
_entity.pdbx_description
1 polymer ?
#
loop_
_entity_poly.entity_id
_entity_poly.type
_entity_poly.pdbx_seq_one_letter_code
_entity_poly.pdbx_strand_id
1 'polypeptide(L)'
;MELRQNCMLSAFAFLMSLVPVAVTAQVSTGELIEAGMPSGLAEFASAVTSSEGDWSSVNQFGCAGAFQFCPSTRIRYHAGSLDSFLLSPSAQVSAYQRYMSDEWDLASRNGFTNLVGQQVCWGGSCRTITQSSIIKGCQFGCAY
;
A
#
# COMPACT_ATOMS: atom_id res chain seq x y z
N MET A 1 45.90 25.50 -46.34
CA MET A 1 46.41 24.15 -46.66
C MET A 1 45.97 23.24 -45.53
N GLU A 2 44.88 22.49 -45.73
CA GLU A 2 44.92 21.10 -46.26
C GLU A 2 45.45 20.12 -45.21
N LEU A 3 44.84 18.98 -44.90
CA LEU A 3 43.56 18.35 -45.24
C LEU A 3 43.47 17.10 -44.33
N ARG A 4 42.30 16.78 -43.75
CA ARG A 4 41.66 15.43 -43.60
C ARG A 4 42.41 14.30 -42.84
N GLN A 5 41.79 13.32 -42.16
CA GLN A 5 40.40 12.97 -41.85
C GLN A 5 40.38 11.72 -40.91
N ASN A 6 39.48 11.75 -39.92
CA ASN A 6 38.76 10.66 -39.24
C ASN A 6 39.49 9.53 -38.47
N CYS A 7 39.14 9.41 -37.18
CA CYS A 7 38.39 8.23 -36.75
C CYS A 7 37.37 8.59 -35.66
N MET A 8 36.21 7.96 -35.79
CA MET A 8 34.97 8.12 -35.05
C MET A 8 35.13 7.90 -33.54
N LEU A 9 34.31 8.56 -32.72
CA LEU A 9 33.52 7.86 -31.71
C LEU A 9 32.29 8.69 -31.37
N SER A 10 31.13 8.06 -31.56
CA SER A 10 29.78 8.60 -31.39
C SER A 10 29.47 8.79 -29.90
N ALA A 11 29.19 10.02 -29.47
CA ALA A 11 28.63 10.27 -28.16
C ALA A 11 27.09 10.33 -28.29
N PHE A 12 26.45 9.17 -28.17
CA PHE A 12 25.01 9.07 -27.90
C PHE A 12 24.77 9.61 -26.48
N ALA A 13 24.38 10.87 -26.37
CA ALA A 13 23.84 11.42 -25.13
C ALA A 13 22.45 10.83 -24.90
N PHE A 14 22.37 9.75 -24.13
CA PHE A 14 21.10 9.22 -23.62
C PHE A 14 20.63 10.15 -22.49
N LEU A 15 19.82 11.15 -22.83
CA LEU A 15 19.03 11.89 -21.86
C LEU A 15 18.04 10.90 -21.21
N MET A 16 18.38 10.38 -20.04
CA MET A 16 17.38 9.79 -19.14
C MET A 16 16.49 10.92 -18.61
N SER A 17 15.40 11.20 -19.31
CA SER A 17 14.27 11.91 -18.72
C SER A 17 13.72 11.07 -17.57
N LEU A 18 13.98 11.50 -16.33
CA LEU A 18 13.25 11.06 -15.15
C LEU A 18 11.80 11.49 -15.32
N VAL A 19 10.96 10.63 -15.90
CA VAL A 19 9.51 10.83 -15.87
C VAL A 19 9.07 10.52 -14.44
N PRO A 20 8.53 11.50 -13.69
CA PRO A 20 7.94 11.19 -12.40
C PRO A 20 6.75 10.26 -12.66
N VAL A 21 6.87 9.01 -12.23
CA VAL A 21 5.74 8.09 -12.19
C VAL A 21 4.87 8.57 -11.04
N ALA A 22 3.77 9.26 -11.37
CA ALA A 22 2.74 9.54 -10.38
C ALA A 22 2.21 8.19 -9.89
N VAL A 23 2.53 7.82 -8.65
CA VAL A 23 1.84 6.73 -7.95
C VAL A 23 0.44 7.28 -7.65
N THR A 24 -0.47 7.09 -8.59
CA THR A 24 -1.88 7.38 -8.35
C THR A 24 -2.39 6.32 -7.39
N ALA A 25 -2.95 6.74 -6.26
CA ALA A 25 -3.72 5.81 -5.44
C ALA A 25 -4.82 5.18 -6.30
N GLN A 26 -4.95 3.86 -6.21
CA GLN A 26 -5.95 3.14 -6.99
C GLN A 26 -7.37 3.44 -6.50
N VAL A 27 -7.49 3.86 -5.24
CA VAL A 27 -8.69 4.46 -4.67
C VAL A 27 -8.35 5.81 -4.02
N SER A 28 -9.09 6.85 -4.38
CA SER A 28 -8.87 8.19 -3.83
C SER A 28 -9.34 8.30 -2.37
N THR A 29 -8.82 9.30 -1.64
CA THR A 29 -9.26 9.61 -0.28
C THR A 29 -10.75 9.94 -0.21
N GLY A 30 -11.28 10.64 -1.23
CA GLY A 30 -12.70 11.00 -1.32
C GLY A 30 -13.59 9.77 -1.42
N GLU A 31 -13.26 8.82 -2.30
CA GLU A 31 -13.99 7.56 -2.45
C GLU A 31 -13.94 6.71 -1.18
N LEU A 32 -12.79 6.68 -0.50
CA LEU A 32 -12.66 5.97 0.78
C LEU A 32 -13.56 6.57 1.85
N ILE A 33 -13.61 7.90 1.95
CA ILE A 33 -14.47 8.59 2.91
C ILE A 33 -15.95 8.32 2.60
N GLU A 34 -16.34 8.38 1.33
CA GLU A 34 -17.69 8.04 0.88
C GLU A 34 -18.07 6.59 1.21
N ALA A 35 -17.11 5.67 1.08
CA ALA A 35 -17.25 4.27 1.47
C ALA A 35 -17.23 4.04 3.00
N GLY A 36 -17.07 5.09 3.82
CA GLY A 36 -17.13 5.02 5.29
C GLY A 36 -15.79 5.04 6.02
N MET A 37 -14.70 5.40 5.35
CA MET A 37 -13.40 5.57 5.99
C MET A 37 -13.36 6.90 6.78
N PRO A 38 -12.97 6.89 8.07
CA PRO A 38 -12.70 8.12 8.80
C PRO A 38 -11.70 8.98 8.04
N SER A 39 -11.98 10.28 7.92
CA SER A 39 -11.12 11.22 7.18
C SER A 39 -9.68 11.22 7.68
N GLY A 40 -9.46 11.07 8.99
CA GLY A 40 -8.12 10.96 9.59
C GLY A 40 -7.34 9.70 9.20
N LEU A 41 -8.00 8.69 8.63
CA LEU A 41 -7.38 7.44 8.17
C LEU A 41 -7.37 7.31 6.64
N ALA A 42 -8.12 8.14 5.94
CA ALA A 42 -8.33 8.03 4.49
C ALA A 42 -7.04 8.20 3.68
N GLU A 43 -6.16 9.14 4.05
CA GLU A 43 -4.88 9.34 3.35
C GLU A 43 -3.97 8.13 3.47
N PHE A 44 -3.89 7.55 4.68
CA PHE A 44 -3.15 6.32 4.90
C PHE A 44 -3.74 5.15 4.11
N ALA A 45 -5.06 4.94 4.21
CA ALA A 45 -5.75 3.87 3.50
C ALA A 45 -5.60 4.01 1.98
N SER A 46 -5.66 5.23 1.45
CA SER A 46 -5.43 5.52 0.03
C SER A 46 -4.03 5.10 -0.43
N ALA A 47 -3.00 5.42 0.37
CA ALA A 47 -1.63 4.98 0.10
C ALA A 47 -1.45 3.44 0.16
N VAL A 48 -2.25 2.75 0.97
CA VAL A 48 -2.31 1.28 0.97
C VAL A 48 -2.87 0.78 -0.36
N THR A 49 -4.00 1.32 -0.83
CA THR A 49 -4.61 0.89 -2.10
C THR A 49 -3.67 1.03 -3.29
N SER A 50 -2.78 2.03 -3.29
CA SER A 50 -1.75 2.20 -4.32
C SER A 50 -0.82 1.00 -4.50
N SER A 51 -0.64 0.19 -3.46
CA SER A 51 0.26 -0.98 -3.46
C SER A 51 -0.50 -2.30 -3.61
N GLU A 52 -1.83 -2.27 -3.51
CA GLU A 52 -2.67 -3.46 -3.34
C GLU A 52 -3.65 -3.64 -4.50
N GLY A 53 -4.54 -2.67 -4.72
CA GLY A 53 -5.61 -2.82 -5.70
C GLY A 53 -6.62 -1.67 -5.69
N ASP A 54 -7.57 -1.73 -6.62
CA ASP A 54 -8.81 -0.97 -6.61
C ASP A 54 -9.99 -1.82 -6.09
N TRP A 55 -11.19 -1.22 -6.05
CA TRP A 55 -12.42 -1.87 -5.58
C TRP A 55 -12.76 -3.21 -6.26
N SER A 56 -12.31 -3.41 -7.50
CA SER A 56 -12.63 -4.57 -8.33
C SER A 56 -11.49 -5.58 -8.46
N SER A 57 -10.31 -5.22 -7.94
CA SER A 57 -9.07 -5.97 -8.16
C SER A 57 -9.13 -7.38 -7.58
N VAL A 58 -8.69 -8.38 -8.35
CA VAL A 58 -8.48 -9.75 -7.88
C VAL A 58 -7.15 -10.26 -8.42
N ASN A 59 -6.27 -10.71 -7.53
CA ASN A 59 -4.97 -11.25 -7.93
C ASN A 59 -5.02 -12.77 -8.19
N GLN A 60 -3.90 -13.32 -8.66
CA GLN A 60 -3.75 -14.75 -8.99
C GLN A 60 -3.93 -15.71 -7.80
N PHE A 61 -3.86 -15.21 -6.56
CA PHE A 61 -4.09 -15.97 -5.33
C PHE A 61 -5.53 -15.84 -4.81
N GLY A 62 -6.39 -15.12 -5.54
CA GLY A 62 -7.78 -14.87 -5.16
C GLY A 62 -7.94 -13.81 -4.06
N CYS A 63 -6.91 -13.01 -3.79
CA CYS A 63 -7.03 -11.87 -2.90
C CYS A 63 -7.72 -10.72 -3.63
N ALA A 64 -8.60 -10.00 -2.93
CA ALA A 64 -9.64 -9.22 -3.56
C ALA A 64 -9.82 -7.81 -2.97
N GLY A 65 -10.24 -6.89 -3.82
CA GLY A 65 -10.61 -5.53 -3.47
C GLY A 65 -9.42 -4.60 -3.25
N ALA A 66 -9.75 -3.38 -2.80
CA ALA A 66 -8.80 -2.27 -2.68
C ALA A 66 -7.68 -2.52 -1.66
N PHE A 67 -7.91 -3.47 -0.75
CA PHE A 67 -6.97 -3.87 0.30
C PHE A 67 -6.49 -5.33 0.17
N GLN A 68 -6.78 -5.98 -0.97
CA GLN A 68 -6.34 -7.34 -1.31
C GLN A 68 -6.59 -8.38 -0.20
N PHE A 69 -7.82 -8.46 0.30
CA PHE A 69 -8.20 -9.50 1.26
C PHE A 69 -8.14 -10.89 0.62
N CYS A 70 -7.19 -11.72 1.04
CA CYS A 70 -7.08 -13.12 0.61
C CYS A 70 -8.25 -13.98 1.12
N PRO A 71 -8.59 -15.10 0.48
CA PRO A 71 -9.86 -15.80 0.72
C PRO A 71 -10.17 -16.12 2.19
N SER A 72 -9.19 -16.61 2.95
CA SER A 72 -9.35 -16.94 4.37
C SER A 72 -9.62 -15.69 5.23
N THR A 73 -8.84 -14.63 5.02
CA THR A 73 -9.01 -13.35 5.71
C THR A 73 -10.33 -12.69 5.32
N ARG A 74 -10.67 -12.67 4.03
CA ARG A 74 -11.93 -12.09 3.53
C ARG A 74 -13.14 -12.70 4.23
N ILE A 75 -13.22 -14.02 4.32
CA ILE A 75 -14.36 -14.72 4.94
C ILE A 75 -14.49 -14.40 6.44
N ARG A 76 -13.38 -14.09 7.12
CA ARG A 76 -13.41 -13.66 8.53
C ARG A 76 -14.01 -12.27 8.71
N TYR A 77 -13.77 -11.35 7.78
CA TYR A 77 -14.20 -9.95 7.91
C TYR A 77 -15.44 -9.58 7.06
N HIS A 78 -15.82 -10.43 6.11
CA HIS A 78 -17.00 -10.31 5.27
C HIS A 78 -17.63 -11.69 5.03
N ALA A 79 -18.86 -11.89 5.52
CA ALA A 79 -19.56 -13.17 5.44
C ALA A 79 -20.18 -13.46 4.05
N GLY A 80 -20.16 -12.50 3.12
CA GLY A 80 -20.76 -12.64 1.79
C GLY A 80 -19.86 -13.31 0.75
N SER A 81 -20.40 -13.46 -0.46
CA SER A 81 -19.64 -13.95 -1.62
C SER A 81 -18.53 -12.97 -2.03
N LEU A 82 -17.56 -13.45 -2.81
CA LEU A 82 -16.53 -12.60 -3.41
C LEU A 82 -17.16 -11.46 -4.24
N ASP A 83 -18.15 -11.78 -5.08
CA ASP A 83 -18.83 -10.78 -5.91
C ASP A 83 -19.51 -9.72 -5.04
N SER A 84 -20.19 -10.12 -3.96
CA SER A 84 -20.81 -9.16 -3.02
C SER A 84 -19.80 -8.26 -2.33
N PHE A 85 -18.56 -8.73 -2.14
CA PHE A 85 -17.47 -7.97 -1.55
C PHE A 85 -16.91 -6.95 -2.55
N LEU A 86 -16.65 -7.37 -3.79
CA LEU A 86 -16.13 -6.50 -4.85
C LEU A 86 -17.13 -5.40 -5.25
N LEU A 87 -18.43 -5.70 -5.19
CA LEU A 87 -19.49 -4.72 -5.49
C LEU A 87 -19.75 -3.70 -4.36
N SER A 88 -19.15 -3.87 -3.18
CA SER A 88 -19.44 -3.05 -2.01
C SER A 88 -18.18 -2.39 -1.43
N PRO A 89 -17.85 -1.16 -1.88
CA PRO A 89 -16.76 -0.38 -1.30
C PRO A 89 -16.87 -0.25 0.23
N SER A 90 -18.09 -0.08 0.74
CA SER A 90 -18.33 0.02 2.19
C SER A 90 -18.07 -1.29 2.94
N ALA A 91 -18.35 -2.46 2.33
CA ALA A 91 -17.97 -3.74 2.91
C ALA A 91 -16.44 -3.90 2.96
N GLN A 92 -15.73 -3.45 1.92
CA GLN A 92 -14.26 -3.50 1.88
C GLN A 92 -13.64 -2.58 2.93
N VAL A 93 -14.14 -1.35 3.07
CA VAL A 93 -13.70 -0.40 4.09
C VAL A 93 -13.99 -0.91 5.50
N SER A 94 -15.20 -1.44 5.75
CA SER A 94 -15.55 -2.00 7.05
C SER A 94 -14.69 -3.22 7.41
N ALA A 95 -14.45 -4.10 6.45
CA ALA A 95 -13.55 -5.24 6.62
C ALA A 95 -12.13 -4.77 6.95
N TYR A 96 -11.62 -3.78 6.23
CA TYR A 96 -10.30 -3.20 6.46
C TYR A 96 -10.17 -2.57 7.85
N GLN A 97 -11.15 -1.77 8.28
CA GLN A 97 -11.13 -1.17 9.62
C GLN A 97 -11.10 -2.21 10.73
N ARG A 98 -11.93 -3.25 10.60
CA ARG A 98 -11.97 -4.36 11.58
C ARG A 98 -10.66 -5.14 11.58
N TYR A 99 -10.12 -5.43 10.40
CA TYR A 99 -8.82 -6.08 10.25
C TYR A 99 -7.71 -5.26 10.92
N MET A 100 -7.61 -3.96 10.60
CA MET A 100 -6.58 -3.11 11.18
C MET A 100 -6.71 -2.96 12.70
N SER A 101 -7.93 -3.01 13.24
CA SER A 101 -8.15 -3.05 14.70
C SER A 101 -7.62 -4.34 15.32
N ASP A 102 -7.98 -5.50 14.76
CA ASP A 102 -7.50 -6.81 15.22
C ASP A 102 -5.97 -6.90 15.16
N GLU A 103 -5.36 -6.37 14.09
CA GLU A 103 -3.92 -6.31 13.92
C GLU A 103 -3.25 -5.34 14.90
N TRP A 104 -3.85 -4.18 15.16
CA TRP A 104 -3.33 -3.27 16.18
C TRP A 104 -3.30 -3.90 17.58
N ASP A 105 -4.34 -4.67 17.92
CA ASP A 105 -4.39 -5.41 19.18
C ASP A 105 -3.28 -6.47 19.25
N LEU A 106 -2.99 -7.16 18.13
CA LEU A 106 -1.88 -8.10 18.04
C LEU A 106 -0.52 -7.40 18.18
N ALA A 107 -0.30 -6.29 17.45
CA ALA A 107 0.91 -5.49 17.55
C ALA A 107 1.15 -4.99 18.97
N SER A 108 0.09 -4.55 19.66
CA SER A 108 0.15 -4.10 21.03
C SER A 108 0.54 -5.24 21.98
N ARG A 109 -0.11 -6.40 21.85
CA ARG A 109 0.21 -7.60 22.65
C ARG A 109 1.64 -8.09 22.43
N ASN A 110 2.15 -7.98 21.21
CA ASN A 110 3.51 -8.39 20.85
C ASN A 110 4.57 -7.30 21.13
N GLY A 111 4.16 -6.15 21.68
CA GLY A 111 5.06 -5.08 22.09
C GLY A 111 5.59 -4.21 20.94
N PHE A 112 5.12 -4.38 19.71
CA PHE A 112 5.54 -3.56 18.57
C PHE A 112 5.19 -2.08 18.76
N THR A 113 4.09 -1.79 19.46
CA THR A 113 3.71 -0.41 19.79
C THR A 113 4.73 0.30 20.69
N ASN A 114 5.57 -0.43 21.42
CA ASN A 114 6.65 0.15 22.22
C ASN A 114 7.80 0.70 21.36
N LEU A 115 7.82 0.34 20.07
CA LEU A 115 8.81 0.82 19.12
C LEU A 115 8.45 2.19 18.54
N VAL A 116 7.22 2.69 18.74
CA VAL A 116 6.81 4.01 18.25
C VAL A 116 7.74 5.09 18.81
N GLY A 117 8.23 5.95 17.93
CA GLY A 117 9.19 7.00 18.25
C GLY A 117 10.66 6.58 18.21
N GLN A 118 10.95 5.27 18.15
CA GLN A 118 12.31 4.78 17.94
C GLN A 118 12.74 4.97 16.48
N GLN A 119 14.05 5.09 16.24
CA GLN A 119 14.61 5.17 14.89
C GLN A 119 15.18 3.82 14.44
N VAL A 120 14.92 3.49 13.18
CA VAL A 120 15.56 2.37 12.47
C VAL A 120 16.38 2.93 11.32
N CYS A 121 17.64 2.51 11.23
CA CYS A 121 18.55 2.95 10.19
C CYS A 121 18.91 1.78 9.27
N TRP A 122 18.74 1.96 7.96
CA TRP A 122 19.10 0.99 6.93
C TRP A 122 19.67 1.70 5.71
N GLY A 123 20.79 1.20 5.17
CA GLY A 123 21.42 1.77 3.97
C GLY A 123 21.79 3.25 4.08
N GLY A 124 22.22 3.71 5.26
CA GLY A 124 22.58 5.12 5.50
C GLY A 124 21.38 6.07 5.69
N SER A 125 20.15 5.55 5.67
CA SER A 125 18.93 6.32 5.95
C SER A 125 18.30 5.89 7.26
N CYS A 126 17.92 6.84 8.10
CA CYS A 126 17.15 6.57 9.32
C CYS A 126 15.70 7.01 9.17
N ARG A 127 14.77 6.26 9.76
CA ARG A 127 13.34 6.56 9.80
C ARG A 127 12.81 6.31 11.21
N THR A 128 11.93 7.20 11.66
CA THR A 128 11.21 7.02 12.92
C THR A 128 10.05 6.07 12.71
N ILE A 129 9.91 5.08 13.60
CA ILE A 129 8.77 4.19 13.61
C ILE A 129 7.54 4.99 14.10
N THR A 130 6.52 5.04 13.25
CA THR A 130 5.21 5.63 13.56
C THR A 130 4.17 4.54 13.78
N GLN A 131 3.01 4.90 14.33
CA GLN A 131 1.86 3.98 14.37
C GLN A 131 1.48 3.48 12.98
N SER A 132 1.48 4.38 11.98
CA SER A 132 1.24 4.03 10.57
C SER A 132 2.30 3.09 9.99
N SER A 133 3.55 3.15 10.47
CA SER A 133 4.60 2.22 10.06
C SER A 133 4.32 0.80 10.55
N ILE A 134 3.88 0.67 11.81
CA ILE A 134 3.50 -0.62 12.41
C ILE A 134 2.30 -1.21 11.67
N ILE A 135 1.23 -0.43 11.56
CA ILE A 135 0.00 -0.81 10.86
C ILE A 135 0.28 -1.22 9.41
N LYS A 136 1.16 -0.49 8.69
CA LYS A 136 1.56 -0.87 7.33
C LYS A 136 2.35 -2.18 7.30
N GLY A 137 3.29 -2.39 8.23
CA GLY A 137 4.02 -3.66 8.33
C GLY A 137 3.12 -4.84 8.68
N CYS A 138 2.08 -4.57 9.46
CA CYS A 138 1.06 -5.51 9.88
C CYS A 138 -0.01 -5.84 8.84
N GLN A 139 0.08 -5.29 7.63
CA GLN A 139 -0.88 -5.54 6.55
C GLN A 139 -1.04 -7.04 6.19
N PHE A 140 -0.04 -7.86 6.52
CA PHE A 140 -0.08 -9.31 6.34
C PHE A 140 -0.18 -10.09 7.67
N GLY A 141 -0.47 -9.40 8.77
CA GLY A 141 -0.55 -9.97 10.12
C GLY A 141 0.60 -9.51 11.04
N CYS A 142 0.28 -9.08 12.26
CA CYS A 142 1.24 -8.74 13.32
C CYS A 142 1.57 -9.92 14.26
N ALA A 143 1.20 -11.15 13.92
CA ALA A 143 1.30 -12.32 14.81
C ALA A 143 2.54 -13.21 14.57
N TYR A 144 3.45 -12.78 13.70
CA TYR A 144 4.63 -13.56 13.27
C TYR A 144 5.94 -12.95 13.77
#